data_AF-A0A533V4V3-F1
#
_entry.id   AF-A0A533V4V3-F1
#
_cell.length_a   1.000
_cell.length_b   1.000
_cell.length_c   1.000
_cell.angle_alpha   90.00
_cell.angle_beta   90.00
_cell.angle_gamma   90.00
#
_symmetry.space_group_name_H-M   'P 1'
#
loop_
_entity.id
_entity.type
_entity.pdbx_description
1 polymer ?
#
loop_
_entity_poly.entity_id
_entity_poly.type
_entity_poly.pdbx_seq_one_letter_code
_entity_poly.pdbx_strand_id
1 'polypeptide(L)'
;MTQDNPTDFEKAIVERFNSVNFKCILCDNPESLTKSEIRCIDERLNIQGREQPKSEKNEIRSALYVTASLFCSQCKSKFTLKMLNQDEIRM
;
A
#
# COMPACT_ATOMS: atom_id res chain seq x y z
N MET A 1 4.30 24.13 4.17
CA MET A 1 3.85 22.73 4.03
C MET A 1 2.69 22.74 3.08
N THR A 2 2.95 22.62 1.78
CA THR A 2 1.89 22.45 0.77
C THR A 2 1.41 21.02 0.87
N GLN A 3 0.15 20.83 1.27
CA GLN A 3 -0.56 19.59 1.01
C GLN A 3 -0.77 19.56 -0.50
N ASP A 4 0.09 18.87 -1.22
CA ASP A 4 -0.13 18.62 -2.64
C ASP A 4 -1.44 17.85 -2.78
N ASN A 5 -2.35 18.39 -3.59
CA ASN A 5 -3.61 17.73 -3.90
C ASN A 5 -3.31 16.39 -4.58
N PRO A 6 -4.02 15.30 -4.22
CA PRO A 6 -3.79 14.00 -4.83
C PRO A 6 -4.04 14.07 -6.34
N THR A 7 -3.08 13.57 -7.10
CA THR A 7 -3.15 13.40 -8.55
C THR A 7 -4.30 12.46 -8.91
N ASP A 8 -4.83 12.56 -10.13
CA ASP A 8 -5.92 11.68 -10.59
C ASP A 8 -5.53 10.20 -10.60
N PHE A 9 -4.23 9.93 -10.77
CA PHE A 9 -3.65 8.59 -10.65
C PHE A 9 -3.72 8.04 -9.22
N GLU A 10 -3.35 8.84 -8.21
CA GLU A 10 -3.45 8.44 -6.80
C GLU A 10 -4.90 8.19 -6.39
N LYS A 11 -5.84 9.00 -6.88
CA LYS A 11 -7.27 8.79 -6.66
C LYS A 11 -7.73 7.45 -7.24
N ALA A 12 -7.37 7.16 -8.50
CA ALA A 12 -7.73 5.90 -9.15
C ALA A 12 -7.18 4.67 -8.41
N ILE A 13 -5.97 4.77 -7.84
CA ILE A 13 -5.38 3.70 -7.04
C ILE A 13 -6.09 3.52 -5.71
N VAL A 14 -6.44 4.61 -5.02
CA VAL A 14 -7.24 4.56 -3.79
C VAL A 14 -8.63 3.97 -4.04
N GLU A 15 -9.28 4.31 -5.17
CA GLU A 15 -10.55 3.71 -5.59
C GLU A 15 -10.43 2.20 -5.81
N ARG A 16 -9.39 1.76 -6.54
CA ARG A 16 -9.10 0.33 -6.73
C ARG A 16 -8.81 -0.37 -5.41
N PHE A 17 -8.08 0.26 -4.49
CA PHE A 17 -7.86 -0.29 -3.16
C PHE A 17 -9.17 -0.43 -2.38
N ASN A 18 -10.06 0.54 -2.50
CA ASN A 18 -11.37 0.53 -1.84
C ASN A 18 -12.29 -0.60 -2.35
N SER A 19 -12.12 -1.09 -3.58
CA SER A 19 -12.90 -2.22 -4.10
C SER A 19 -12.45 -3.60 -3.60
N VAL A 20 -11.25 -3.72 -3.01
CA VAL A 20 -10.71 -5.00 -2.53
C VAL A 20 -11.39 -5.44 -1.22
N ASN A 21 -11.98 -6.62 -1.17
CA ASN A 21 -12.54 -7.17 0.07
C ASN A 21 -11.46 -7.91 0.86
N PHE A 22 -11.09 -7.39 2.03
CA PHE A 22 -10.13 -8.05 2.93
C PHE A 22 -10.86 -8.89 3.96
N LYS A 23 -10.45 -10.15 4.14
CA LYS A 23 -10.98 -11.04 5.18
C LYS A 23 -10.07 -11.05 6.40
N CYS A 24 -10.65 -11.31 7.56
CA CYS A 24 -9.87 -11.49 8.79
C CYS A 24 -9.04 -12.78 8.69
N ILE A 25 -7.76 -12.71 9.03
CA ILE A 25 -6.87 -13.88 9.05
C ILE A 25 -6.88 -14.63 10.39
N LEU A 26 -7.55 -14.08 11.41
CA LEU A 26 -7.57 -14.62 12.77
C LEU A 26 -8.90 -15.24 13.19
N CYS A 27 -9.97 -15.01 12.42
CA CYS A 27 -11.29 -15.56 12.70
C CYS A 27 -12.10 -15.71 11.41
N ASP A 28 -13.13 -16.54 11.46
CA ASP A 28 -13.99 -16.85 10.32
C ASP A 28 -15.09 -15.79 10.06
N ASN A 29 -14.78 -14.51 10.30
CA ASN A 29 -15.75 -13.44 10.04
C ASN A 29 -16.08 -13.41 8.54
N PRO A 30 -17.36 -13.64 8.15
CA PRO A 30 -17.74 -13.62 6.75
C PRO A 30 -17.73 -12.20 6.16
N GLU A 31 -17.74 -11.16 6.98
CA GLU A 31 -17.72 -9.77 6.52
C GLU A 31 -16.33 -9.32 6.06
N SER A 32 -16.27 -8.27 5.23
CA SER A 32 -14.99 -7.62 4.93
C SER A 32 -14.53 -6.79 6.13
N LEU A 33 -13.22 -6.71 6.33
CA LEU A 33 -12.60 -5.79 7.28
C LEU A 33 -12.95 -4.34 6.90
N THR A 34 -13.27 -3.53 7.91
CA THR A 34 -13.46 -2.09 7.75
C THR A 34 -12.11 -1.44 7.46
N LYS A 35 -12.07 -0.54 6.48
CA LYS A 35 -10.87 0.22 6.10
C LYS A 35 -10.95 1.62 6.68
N SER A 36 -9.84 2.15 7.18
CA SER A 36 -9.69 3.54 7.59
C SER A 36 -8.27 4.03 7.32
N GLU A 37 -8.05 5.34 7.46
CA GLU A 37 -6.71 5.95 7.35
C GLU A 37 -5.99 5.62 6.03
N ILE A 38 -6.75 5.49 4.94
CA ILE A 38 -6.22 5.14 3.63
C ILE A 38 -5.37 6.30 3.12
N ARG A 39 -4.11 6.01 2.76
CA ARG A 39 -3.17 6.99 2.19
C ARG A 39 -2.48 6.39 0.98
N CYS A 40 -2.30 7.22 -0.04
CA CYS A 40 -1.39 6.95 -1.13
C CYS A 40 -0.05 7.61 -0.80
N ILE A 41 1.05 6.87 -0.92
CA ILE A 41 2.40 7.35 -0.60
C ILE A 41 3.31 6.99 -1.76
N ASP A 42 3.94 7.99 -2.37
CA ASP A 42 5.10 7.78 -3.25
C ASP A 42 6.35 7.72 -2.37
N GLU A 43 6.92 6.52 -2.22
CA GLU A 43 8.16 6.32 -1.47
C GLU A 43 9.25 5.83 -2.42
N ARG A 44 10.39 6.51 -2.35
CA ARG A 44 11.60 6.12 -3.09
C ARG A 44 12.12 4.81 -2.52
N LEU A 45 11.91 3.72 -3.26
CA LEU A 45 12.47 2.43 -2.92
C LEU A 45 13.92 2.33 -3.37
N ASN A 46 14.78 1.93 -2.42
CA ASN A 46 16.08 1.38 -2.77
C ASN A 46 15.89 -0.12 -3.02
N ILE A 47 15.61 -0.50 -4.26
CA ILE A 47 15.43 -1.92 -4.63
C ILE A 47 16.82 -2.53 -4.79
N GLN A 48 17.45 -2.90 -3.67
CA GLN A 48 18.58 -3.84 -3.72
C GLN A 48 18.01 -5.25 -3.68
N GLY A 49 18.04 -5.96 -4.82
CA GLY A 49 17.78 -7.38 -4.84
C GLY A 49 18.76 -8.11 -3.91
N ARG A 50 18.31 -9.13 -3.18
CA ARG A 50 19.11 -9.90 -2.21
C ARG A 50 20.41 -10.50 -2.78
N GLU A 51 20.56 -10.53 -4.11
CA GLU A 51 21.68 -11.15 -4.82
C GLU A 51 22.37 -10.22 -5.83
N GLN A 52 22.01 -8.94 -5.90
CA GLN A 52 22.71 -8.02 -6.80
C GLN A 52 24.01 -7.52 -6.14
N PRO A 53 25.17 -7.61 -6.82
CA PRO A 53 26.39 -6.95 -6.34
C PRO A 53 26.09 -5.45 -6.17
N LYS A 54 26.68 -4.82 -5.15
CA LYS A 54 26.56 -3.37 -4.92
C LYS A 54 26.94 -2.62 -6.21
N SER A 55 25.94 -2.30 -7.02
CA SER A 55 26.07 -1.40 -8.15
C SER A 55 26.40 -0.01 -7.59
N GLU A 56 27.41 0.66 -8.13
CA GLU A 56 27.71 2.06 -7.80
C GLU A 56 26.53 3.00 -8.12
N LYS A 57 25.58 2.54 -8.93
CA LYS A 57 24.30 3.18 -9.21
C LYS A 57 23.23 2.50 -8.36
N ASN A 58 22.88 3.08 -7.21
CA ASN A 58 21.60 2.77 -6.55
C ASN A 58 20.49 3.22 -7.50
N GLU A 59 19.81 2.29 -8.15
CA GLU A 59 18.58 2.59 -8.89
C GLU A 59 17.49 2.90 -7.86
N ILE A 60 17.37 4.19 -7.50
CA ILE A 60 16.26 4.68 -6.71
C ILE A 60 15.04 4.69 -7.62
N ARG A 61 14.12 3.78 -7.33
CA ARG A 61 12.89 3.58 -8.09
C ARG A 61 11.74 4.13 -7.25
N SER A 62 10.93 5.01 -7.81
CA SER A 62 9.69 5.47 -7.14
C SER A 62 8.66 4.34 -7.21
N ALA A 63 8.06 4.04 -6.08
CA ALA A 63 6.98 3.06 -6.02
C ALA A 63 5.82 3.64 -5.23
N LEU A 64 4.64 3.58 -5.83
CA LEU A 64 3.43 4.04 -5.18
C LEU A 64 2.87 2.94 -4.28
N TYR A 65 2.58 3.31 -3.04
CA TYR A 65 1.97 2.47 -2.03
C TYR A 65 0.59 2.97 -1.65
N VAL A 66 -0.29 2.03 -1.34
CA VAL A 66 -1.47 2.33 -0.52
C VAL A 66 -1.28 1.74 0.85
N THR A 67 -1.38 2.57 1.88
CA THR A 67 -1.43 2.14 3.28
C THR A 67 -2.83 2.30 3.84
N ALA A 68 -3.28 1.36 4.67
CA ALA A 68 -4.55 1.48 5.37
C ALA A 68 -4.55 0.73 6.71
N SER A 69 -5.40 1.18 7.62
CA SER A 69 -5.77 0.46 8.82
C SER A 69 -7.01 -0.40 8.53
N LEU A 70 -6.92 -1.70 8.83
CA LEU A 70 -8.01 -2.66 8.68
C LEU A 70 -8.49 -3.11 10.06
N PHE A 71 -9.81 -3.15 10.26
CA PHE A 71 -10.41 -3.55 11.53
C PHE A 71 -11.42 -4.67 11.35
N CYS A 72 -11.35 -5.70 12.21
CA CYS A 72 -12.33 -6.77 12.26
C CYS A 72 -13.38 -6.49 13.34
N SER A 73 -14.66 -6.39 12.93
CA SER A 73 -15.78 -6.18 13.86
C SER A 73 -15.99 -7.34 14.84
N GLN A 74 -15.70 -8.59 14.43
CA GLN A 74 -15.91 -9.79 15.24
C GLN A 74 -14.84 -9.98 16.32
N CYS A 75 -13.57 -10.15 15.94
CA CYS A 75 -12.48 -10.42 16.89
C CYS A 75 -11.79 -9.14 17.42
N LYS A 76 -12.22 -7.96 16.96
CA LYS A 76 -11.69 -6.63 17.36
C LYS A 76 -10.21 -6.40 17.03
N SER A 77 -9.58 -7.27 16.23
CA SER A 77 -8.20 -7.11 15.80
C SER A 77 -8.04 -5.96 14.80
N LYS A 78 -6.86 -5.33 14.83
CA LYS A 78 -6.44 -4.26 13.93
C LYS A 78 -5.21 -4.70 13.15
N PHE A 79 -5.19 -4.39 11.85
CA PHE A 79 -4.07 -4.69 10.96
C PHE A 79 -3.65 -3.42 10.24
N THR A 80 -2.35 -3.24 10.04
CA THR A 80 -1.82 -2.22 9.14
C THR A 80 -1.44 -2.90 7.84
N LEU A 81 -2.03 -2.47 6.73
CA LEU A 81 -1.74 -2.97 5.41
C LEU A 81 -0.90 -1.95 4.65
N LYS A 82 0.16 -2.42 3.98
CA LYS A 82 0.93 -1.67 2.98
C LYS A 82 0.91 -2.49 1.69
N MET A 83 0.22 -2.00 0.67
CA MET A 83 0.10 -2.65 -0.64
C MET A 83 0.95 -1.88 -1.64
N LEU A 84 1.88 -2.59 -2.29
CA LEU A 84 2.83 -2.05 -3.26
C LEU A 84 2.41 -2.42 -4.68
N ASN A 85 2.35 -1.44 -5.59
CA ASN A 85 2.25 -1.73 -7.02
C ASN A 85 3.65 -1.93 -7.60
N GLN A 86 4.09 -3.19 -7.75
CA GLN A 86 5.42 -3.51 -8.28
C GLN A 86 5.52 -3.39 -9.82
N ASP A 87 4.40 -3.39 -10.53
CA ASP A 87 4.39 -3.30 -12.00
C ASP A 87 4.63 -1.85 -12.50
N GLU A 88 4.44 -0.85 -11.64
CA GLU A 88 4.73 0.57 -11.91
C GLU A 88 5.98 1.07 -11.18
N ILE A 89 7.01 0.24 -11.12
CA ILE A 89 8.34 0.75 -10.79
C ILE A 89 8.84 1.60 -11.98
N ARG A 90 8.58 2.90 -11.94
CA ARG A 90 9.04 3.86 -12.95
C ARG A 90 10.56 4.03 -12.80
N MET A 91 11.28 3.84 -13.92
CA MET A 91 12.70 4.18 -14.05
C MET A 91 12.90 5.69 -14.13
#